data_AF-A0A1Y1XR85-F1
#
_entry.id   AF-A0A1Y1XR85-F1
#
_cell.length_a   1.000
_cell.length_b   1.000
_cell.length_c   1.000
_cell.angle_alpha   90.00
_cell.angle_beta   90.00
_cell.angle_gamma   90.00
#
_symmetry.space_group_name_H-M   'P 1'
#
loop_
_entity.id
_entity.type
_entity.pdbx_description
1 polymer ?
#
loop_
_entity_poly.entity_id
_entity_poly.type
_entity_poly.pdbx_seq_one_letter_code
_entity_poly.pdbx_strand_id
1 'polypeptide(L)'
;MSQDSESSLCSALEFIDSYRDDINSEFPGYISQNAIDGFNKLKEVKEKTSSTDELYQLKDNEVINYIKNGGALFITFWDSPIFYSDNYIVSKLPARRSKFSSTYVHYVLRNSLSPNDYISYSRKFRKIFFNFIYGNETSENTLQKLENITKINYIELNSVFGLTVILISTIGIASTVVSTLLVGDERYKQHFNLLESYQWFFYSLGIIILFSYGYTEIGKVTDFKCHLQEFITQTGYTFCMIPIFLKLIIIIPKRNNFSQFVKKNFTTLVFLFFVVDGIFFGFQFISSYTPVTVYVENGLNFQVCKINMNIGKIILWIIAANKFIVLVIILILLFIEWNVKYRYIHIKELANLIYTDLIGFIMIIIVHFLNVNNIHTQLLLKLFPIYFFTIVNLFLTFIIKILSVIFKEDDYITKYQNNNNNSNNSSNKSSISSDEIIEQINSKSQYEPSVNLVTSEYKIENIENWSSENNCANDGLQK
;
A
#
# COMPACT_ATOMS: atom_id res chain seq x y z
N MET A 1 -19.77 -41.61 -10.94
CA MET A 1 -18.71 -40.58 -10.86
C MET A 1 -17.99 -40.45 -12.20
N SER A 2 -18.64 -39.81 -13.18
CA SER A 2 -17.98 -39.46 -14.44
C SER A 2 -17.14 -38.19 -14.29
N GLN A 3 -16.08 -38.05 -15.09
CA GLN A 3 -15.16 -36.91 -15.04
C GLN A 3 -15.88 -35.56 -15.26
N ASP A 4 -16.87 -35.56 -16.14
CA ASP A 4 -17.58 -34.34 -16.57
C ASP A 4 -18.83 -34.02 -15.73
N SER A 5 -19.21 -34.88 -14.78
CA SER A 5 -20.38 -34.66 -13.94
C SER A 5 -20.04 -33.92 -12.64
N GLU A 6 -20.84 -32.90 -12.31
CA GLU A 6 -20.82 -32.21 -11.01
C GLU A 6 -21.14 -33.18 -9.85
N SER A 7 -21.86 -34.29 -10.13
CA SER A 7 -22.17 -35.33 -9.14
C SER A 7 -20.91 -35.90 -8.49
N SER A 8 -19.77 -35.93 -9.22
CA SER A 8 -18.48 -36.40 -8.70
C SER A 8 -17.91 -35.46 -7.63
N LEU A 9 -18.06 -34.13 -7.81
CA LEU A 9 -17.69 -33.14 -6.80
C LEU A 9 -18.57 -33.28 -5.55
N CYS A 10 -19.91 -33.37 -5.73
CA CYS A 10 -20.85 -33.55 -4.61
C CYS A 10 -20.50 -34.78 -3.78
N SER A 11 -20.36 -35.92 -4.44
CA SER A 11 -20.14 -37.21 -3.77
C SER A 11 -18.81 -37.22 -3.01
N ALA A 12 -17.75 -36.60 -3.55
CA ALA A 12 -16.47 -36.49 -2.87
C ALA A 12 -16.58 -35.66 -1.57
N LEU A 13 -17.26 -34.53 -1.64
CA LEU A 13 -17.45 -33.64 -0.50
C LEU A 13 -18.38 -34.25 0.56
N GLU A 14 -19.46 -34.91 0.14
CA GLU A 14 -20.37 -35.64 1.04
C GLU A 14 -19.63 -36.74 1.81
N PHE A 15 -18.73 -37.47 1.15
CA PHE A 15 -17.89 -38.47 1.81
C PHE A 15 -16.98 -37.85 2.86
N ILE A 16 -16.27 -36.75 2.55
CA ILE A 16 -15.44 -36.06 3.55
C ILE A 16 -16.30 -35.58 4.72
N ASP A 17 -17.43 -34.93 4.46
CA ASP A 17 -18.29 -34.39 5.49
C ASP A 17 -18.87 -35.48 6.41
N SER A 18 -19.11 -36.68 5.86
CA SER A 18 -19.59 -37.83 6.63
C SER A 18 -18.59 -38.39 7.65
N TYR A 19 -17.33 -37.93 7.59
CA TYR A 19 -16.23 -38.32 8.49
C TYR A 19 -15.97 -37.33 9.62
N ARG A 20 -16.78 -36.27 9.76
CA ARG A 20 -16.69 -35.31 10.88
C ARG A 20 -16.88 -35.96 12.25
N ASP A 21 -16.33 -35.33 13.28
CA ASP A 21 -16.28 -35.90 14.64
C ASP A 21 -17.64 -35.89 15.36
N ASP A 22 -18.41 -34.81 15.20
CA ASP A 22 -19.79 -34.66 15.70
C ASP A 22 -20.75 -34.15 14.61
N ILE A 23 -22.06 -34.36 14.79
CA ILE A 23 -23.08 -33.87 13.84
C ILE A 23 -23.02 -32.34 13.66
N ASN A 24 -22.59 -31.61 14.69
CA ASN A 24 -22.44 -30.15 14.69
C ASN A 24 -21.02 -29.67 14.35
N SER A 25 -20.07 -30.58 14.12
CA SER A 25 -18.72 -30.19 13.70
C SER A 25 -18.73 -29.52 12.33
N GLU A 26 -17.83 -28.56 12.13
CA GLU A 26 -17.58 -27.99 10.81
C GLU A 26 -17.07 -29.05 9.82
N PHE A 27 -17.13 -28.73 8.53
CA PHE A 27 -16.59 -29.57 7.47
C PHE A 27 -15.11 -29.92 7.76
N PRO A 28 -14.71 -31.20 7.70
CA PRO A 28 -13.31 -31.57 7.94
C PRO A 28 -12.36 -30.88 6.96
N GLY A 29 -11.34 -30.18 7.47
CA GLY A 29 -10.31 -29.60 6.61
C GLY A 29 -9.64 -30.66 5.74
N TYR A 30 -9.23 -30.32 4.51
CA TYR A 30 -8.71 -31.31 3.56
C TYR A 30 -7.46 -32.03 4.09
N ILE A 31 -6.62 -31.37 4.89
CA ILE A 31 -5.42 -31.99 5.49
C ILE A 31 -5.70 -32.78 6.78
N SER A 32 -6.97 -32.89 7.20
CA SER A 32 -7.32 -33.63 8.43
C SER A 32 -7.29 -35.14 8.23
N GLN A 33 -7.01 -35.89 9.31
CA GLN A 33 -7.09 -37.35 9.28
C GLN A 33 -8.50 -37.84 8.91
N ASN A 34 -9.54 -37.13 9.32
CA ASN A 34 -10.92 -37.45 8.96
C ASN A 34 -11.16 -37.37 7.44
N ALA A 35 -10.60 -36.35 6.76
CA ALA A 35 -10.69 -36.25 5.31
C ALA A 35 -9.90 -37.38 4.60
N ILE A 36 -8.70 -37.71 5.11
CA ILE A 36 -7.88 -38.82 4.62
C ILE A 36 -8.64 -40.15 4.73
N ASP A 37 -9.20 -40.43 5.91
CA ASP A 37 -9.98 -41.64 6.17
C ASP A 37 -11.22 -41.72 5.26
N GLY A 38 -11.89 -40.58 5.04
CA GLY A 38 -13.05 -40.48 4.15
C GLY A 38 -12.72 -40.82 2.69
N PHE A 39 -11.62 -40.25 2.17
CA PHE A 39 -11.14 -40.54 0.82
C PHE A 39 -10.65 -41.98 0.65
N ASN A 40 -9.91 -42.50 1.64
CA ASN A 40 -9.48 -43.90 1.66
C ASN A 40 -10.69 -44.84 1.63
N LYS A 41 -11.73 -44.54 2.43
CA LYS A 41 -12.94 -45.37 2.41
C LYS A 41 -13.67 -45.29 1.08
N LEU A 42 -13.74 -44.10 0.47
CA LEU A 42 -14.38 -43.95 -0.83
C LEU A 42 -13.67 -44.78 -1.91
N LYS A 43 -12.32 -44.80 -1.89
CA LYS A 43 -11.51 -45.64 -2.77
C LYS A 43 -11.74 -47.14 -2.50
N GLU A 44 -11.76 -47.54 -1.23
CA GLU A 44 -12.08 -48.91 -0.81
C GLU A 44 -13.47 -49.35 -1.29
N VAL A 45 -14.49 -48.49 -1.19
CA VAL A 45 -15.84 -48.78 -1.66
C VAL A 45 -15.85 -48.96 -3.17
N LYS A 46 -15.20 -48.08 -3.92
CA LYS A 46 -15.07 -48.18 -5.37
C LYS A 46 -14.42 -49.51 -5.79
N GLU A 47 -13.32 -49.89 -5.14
CA GLU A 47 -12.59 -51.13 -5.40
C GLU A 47 -13.38 -52.40 -5.04
N LYS A 48 -14.22 -52.35 -3.99
CA LYS A 48 -15.00 -53.52 -3.54
C LYS A 48 -16.34 -53.71 -4.23
N THR A 49 -16.97 -52.64 -4.71
CA THR A 49 -18.37 -52.67 -5.18
C THR A 49 -18.51 -52.66 -6.69
N SER A 50 -17.47 -52.28 -7.43
CA SER A 50 -17.56 -52.13 -8.87
C SER A 50 -16.79 -53.21 -9.60
N SER A 51 -17.50 -53.94 -10.45
CA SER A 51 -16.92 -54.97 -11.32
C SER A 51 -15.99 -54.38 -12.38
N THR A 52 -16.25 -53.14 -12.82
CA THR A 52 -15.45 -52.40 -13.80
C THR A 52 -15.48 -50.89 -13.53
N ASP A 53 -14.43 -50.17 -13.96
CA ASP A 53 -14.38 -48.71 -13.90
C ASP A 53 -15.46 -48.05 -14.78
N GLU A 54 -15.89 -48.70 -15.86
CA GLU A 54 -16.92 -48.21 -16.77
C GLU A 54 -18.27 -48.00 -16.07
N LEU A 55 -18.66 -48.93 -15.18
CA LEU A 55 -19.91 -48.81 -14.41
C LEU A 55 -19.87 -47.61 -13.46
N TYR A 56 -18.70 -47.29 -12.90
CA TYR A 56 -18.54 -46.13 -12.02
C TYR A 56 -18.49 -44.81 -12.78
N GLN A 57 -18.25 -44.85 -14.10
CA GLN A 57 -18.18 -43.69 -14.99
C GLN A 57 -19.45 -43.43 -15.79
N LEU A 58 -20.52 -44.20 -15.56
CA LEU A 58 -21.81 -44.00 -16.21
C LEU A 58 -22.27 -42.55 -16.09
N LYS A 59 -22.78 -42.02 -17.20
CA LYS A 59 -23.41 -40.71 -17.26
C LYS A 59 -24.78 -40.78 -16.59
N ASP A 60 -25.26 -39.64 -16.14
CA ASP A 60 -26.51 -39.54 -15.38
C ASP A 60 -27.72 -40.16 -16.13
N ASN A 61 -27.79 -39.99 -17.45
CA ASN A 61 -28.82 -40.60 -18.30
C ASN A 61 -28.74 -42.13 -18.36
N GLU A 62 -27.54 -42.71 -18.27
CA GLU A 62 -27.33 -44.15 -18.25
C GLU A 62 -27.71 -44.72 -16.88
N VAL A 63 -27.34 -44.03 -15.79
CA VAL A 63 -27.73 -44.39 -14.42
C VAL A 63 -29.25 -44.43 -14.28
N ILE A 64 -29.97 -43.48 -14.90
CA ILE A 64 -31.45 -43.47 -14.90
C ILE A 64 -32.04 -44.75 -15.50
N ASN A 65 -31.41 -45.36 -16.50
CA ASN A 65 -31.88 -46.63 -17.06
C ASN A 65 -31.74 -47.78 -16.06
N TYR A 66 -30.67 -47.81 -15.26
CA TYR A 66 -30.48 -48.80 -14.19
C TYR A 66 -31.50 -48.63 -13.06
N ILE A 67 -31.86 -47.39 -12.72
CA ILE A 67 -32.91 -47.07 -11.74
C ILE A 67 -34.28 -47.57 -12.22
N LYS A 68 -34.61 -47.40 -13.50
CA LYS A 68 -35.90 -47.83 -14.06
C LYS A 68 -36.01 -49.35 -14.18
N ASN A 69 -34.92 -50.00 -14.59
CA ASN A 69 -34.94 -51.42 -14.95
C ASN A 69 -34.53 -52.36 -13.79
N GLY A 70 -34.16 -51.84 -12.62
CA GLY A 70 -33.72 -52.68 -11.50
C GLY A 70 -32.37 -53.38 -11.74
N GLY A 71 -31.51 -52.79 -12.58
CA GLY A 71 -30.27 -53.44 -13.06
C GLY A 71 -29.06 -53.32 -12.14
N ALA A 72 -29.18 -52.71 -10.96
CA ALA A 72 -28.07 -52.50 -10.04
C ALA A 72 -28.47 -52.84 -8.60
N LEU A 73 -27.49 -53.22 -7.78
CA LEU A 73 -27.73 -53.54 -6.37
C LEU A 73 -27.78 -52.26 -5.50
N PHE A 74 -26.89 -51.32 -5.78
CA PHE A 74 -26.82 -50.02 -5.13
C PHE A 74 -26.68 -48.93 -6.19
N ILE A 75 -27.46 -47.86 -6.05
CA ILE A 75 -27.37 -46.67 -6.89
C ILE A 75 -27.32 -45.46 -5.97
N THR A 76 -26.37 -44.56 -6.22
CA THR A 76 -26.37 -43.22 -5.64
C THR A 76 -26.78 -42.23 -6.71
N PHE A 77 -27.86 -41.49 -6.46
CA PHE A 77 -28.38 -40.48 -7.39
C PHE A 77 -29.11 -39.38 -6.65
N TRP A 78 -29.40 -38.29 -7.35
CA TRP A 78 -30.17 -37.17 -6.86
C TRP A 78 -31.57 -37.62 -6.42
N ASP A 79 -32.01 -37.19 -5.24
CA ASP A 79 -33.38 -37.45 -4.77
C ASP A 79 -34.35 -36.69 -5.67
N SER A 80 -35.20 -37.44 -6.38
CA SER A 80 -36.21 -36.88 -7.27
C SER A 80 -37.44 -37.79 -7.29
N PRO A 81 -38.65 -37.23 -7.28
CA PRO A 81 -39.89 -37.99 -7.32
C PRO A 81 -40.00 -38.97 -8.50
N ILE A 82 -39.29 -38.68 -9.60
CA ILE A 82 -39.29 -39.48 -10.83
C ILE A 82 -38.58 -40.84 -10.61
N PHE A 83 -37.82 -41.00 -9.52
CA PHE A 83 -37.01 -42.18 -9.23
C PHE A 83 -37.56 -43.06 -8.10
N TYR A 84 -38.75 -42.74 -7.57
CA TYR A 84 -39.50 -43.66 -6.71
C TYR A 84 -40.10 -44.77 -7.58
N SER A 85 -39.27 -45.75 -7.96
CA SER A 85 -39.72 -46.98 -8.61
C SER A 85 -39.94 -48.08 -7.57
N ASP A 86 -40.83 -49.02 -7.86
CA ASP A 86 -41.07 -50.18 -7.00
C ASP A 86 -39.83 -51.09 -6.86
N ASN A 87 -38.79 -50.85 -7.67
CA ASN A 87 -37.57 -51.66 -7.71
C ASN A 87 -36.55 -51.28 -6.62
N TYR A 88 -36.63 -50.08 -6.03
CA TYR A 88 -35.62 -49.59 -5.08
C TYR A 88 -36.22 -48.95 -3.84
N ILE A 89 -35.56 -49.15 -2.70
CA ILE A 89 -35.85 -48.47 -1.45
C ILE A 89 -34.84 -47.35 -1.27
N VAL A 90 -35.31 -46.13 -1.04
CA VAL A 90 -34.44 -44.98 -0.77
C VAL A 90 -33.88 -45.08 0.65
N SER A 91 -32.57 -44.89 0.78
CA SER A 91 -31.88 -44.89 2.07
C SER A 91 -30.94 -43.70 2.17
N LYS A 92 -30.54 -43.34 3.40
CA LYS A 92 -29.51 -42.33 3.62
C LYS A 92 -28.17 -42.85 3.14
N LEU A 93 -27.34 -41.95 2.61
CA LEU A 93 -25.97 -42.30 2.22
C LEU A 93 -25.20 -42.89 3.41
N PRO A 94 -24.49 -44.01 3.21
CA PRO A 94 -23.68 -44.61 4.27
C PRO A 94 -22.58 -43.63 4.69
N ALA A 95 -22.38 -43.52 6.00
CA ALA A 95 -21.41 -42.64 6.63
C ALA A 95 -20.55 -43.44 7.61
N ARG A 96 -19.45 -42.84 8.11
CA ARG A 96 -18.61 -43.44 9.16
C ARG A 96 -19.43 -43.85 10.39
N ARG A 97 -20.48 -43.09 10.71
CA ARG A 97 -21.41 -43.34 11.82
C ARG A 97 -22.86 -43.16 11.34
N SER A 98 -23.79 -43.96 11.85
CA SER A 98 -25.19 -44.04 11.38
C SER A 98 -26.00 -42.72 11.41
N LYS A 99 -25.55 -41.72 12.18
CA LYS A 99 -26.18 -40.39 12.28
C LYS A 99 -25.51 -39.29 11.43
N PHE A 100 -24.44 -39.60 10.70
CA PHE A 100 -23.52 -38.62 10.11
C PHE A 100 -23.64 -38.53 8.58
N SER A 101 -24.74 -39.03 8.02
CA SER A 101 -25.00 -38.91 6.58
C SER A 101 -25.08 -37.44 6.19
N SER A 102 -24.31 -37.05 5.17
CA SER A 102 -24.31 -35.71 4.60
C SER A 102 -25.14 -35.69 3.32
N THR A 103 -25.91 -34.63 3.11
CA THR A 103 -26.75 -34.51 1.91
C THR A 103 -26.66 -33.17 1.20
N TYR A 104 -25.78 -32.22 1.62
CA TYR A 104 -25.86 -30.87 1.03
C TYR A 104 -24.62 -29.95 1.19
N VAL A 105 -23.39 -30.45 0.96
CA VAL A 105 -22.16 -29.62 1.07
C VAL A 105 -21.99 -28.65 -0.11
N HIS A 106 -22.57 -28.97 -1.28
CA HIS A 106 -22.30 -28.28 -2.55
C HIS A 106 -22.82 -26.83 -2.64
N TYR A 107 -23.94 -26.52 -1.99
CA TYR A 107 -24.58 -25.21 -2.12
C TYR A 107 -23.75 -24.07 -1.48
N VAL A 108 -23.02 -24.36 -0.41
CA VAL A 108 -22.18 -23.38 0.30
C VAL A 108 -21.03 -22.91 -0.59
N LEU A 109 -20.37 -23.82 -1.29
CA LEU A 109 -19.28 -23.49 -2.22
C LEU A 109 -19.79 -22.69 -3.43
N ARG A 110 -20.95 -23.05 -3.98
CA ARG A 110 -21.51 -22.41 -5.17
C ARG A 110 -21.92 -20.95 -4.92
N ASN A 111 -22.45 -20.61 -3.74
CA ASN A 111 -22.82 -19.23 -3.41
C ASN A 111 -21.62 -18.35 -3.01
N SER A 112 -20.52 -18.96 -2.60
CA SER A 112 -19.30 -18.24 -2.20
C SER A 112 -18.41 -17.80 -3.38
N LEU A 113 -18.68 -18.31 -4.58
CA LEU A 113 -17.88 -18.11 -5.78
C LEU A 113 -18.69 -17.41 -6.87
N SER A 114 -18.03 -16.56 -7.67
CA SER A 114 -18.66 -16.08 -8.91
C SER A 114 -18.89 -17.27 -9.87
N PRO A 115 -19.85 -17.21 -10.80
CA PRO A 115 -20.14 -18.33 -11.70
C PRO A 115 -18.92 -18.84 -12.47
N ASN A 116 -18.06 -17.93 -12.96
CA ASN A 116 -16.85 -18.31 -13.70
C ASN A 116 -15.79 -18.94 -12.79
N ASP A 117 -15.63 -18.38 -11.59
CA ASP A 117 -14.70 -18.91 -10.59
C ASP A 117 -15.12 -20.30 -10.12
N TYR A 118 -16.43 -20.49 -9.91
CA TYR A 118 -17.02 -21.78 -9.58
C TYR A 118 -16.75 -22.82 -10.67
N ILE A 119 -16.97 -22.47 -11.95
CA ILE A 119 -16.71 -23.39 -13.08
C ILE A 119 -15.23 -23.79 -13.12
N SER A 120 -14.33 -22.84 -12.91
CA SER A 120 -12.88 -23.09 -12.86
C SER A 120 -12.50 -24.01 -11.69
N TYR A 121 -12.99 -23.68 -10.49
CA TYR A 121 -12.79 -24.47 -9.29
C TYR A 121 -13.32 -25.91 -9.44
N SER A 122 -14.58 -26.07 -9.84
CA SER A 122 -15.22 -27.38 -10.02
C SER A 122 -14.46 -28.24 -11.01
N ARG A 123 -14.01 -27.68 -12.15
CA ARG A 123 -13.23 -28.41 -13.14
C ARG A 123 -11.91 -28.91 -12.56
N LYS A 124 -11.19 -28.08 -11.79
CA LYS A 124 -9.92 -28.48 -11.14
C LYS A 124 -10.16 -29.55 -10.08
N PHE A 125 -11.14 -29.34 -9.21
CA PHE A 125 -11.49 -30.31 -8.18
C PHE A 125 -11.80 -31.66 -8.81
N ARG A 126 -12.68 -31.70 -9.81
CA ARG A 126 -13.06 -32.94 -10.50
C ARG A 126 -11.89 -33.62 -11.16
N LYS A 127 -10.97 -32.87 -11.79
CA LYS A 127 -9.74 -33.44 -12.36
C LYS A 127 -8.85 -34.08 -11.29
N ILE A 128 -8.62 -33.39 -10.17
CA ILE A 128 -7.82 -33.91 -9.04
C ILE A 128 -8.48 -35.15 -8.45
N PHE A 129 -9.79 -35.09 -8.21
CA PHE A 129 -10.57 -36.19 -7.65
C PHE A 129 -10.65 -37.40 -8.60
N PHE A 130 -10.80 -37.18 -9.90
CA PHE A 130 -10.81 -38.24 -10.89
C PHE A 130 -9.47 -38.98 -10.95
N ASN A 131 -8.35 -38.24 -10.91
CA ASN A 131 -7.01 -38.83 -10.83
C ASN A 131 -6.80 -39.68 -9.55
N PHE A 132 -7.48 -39.34 -8.46
CA PHE A 132 -7.44 -40.12 -7.22
C PHE A 132 -8.22 -41.45 -7.31
N ILE A 133 -9.43 -41.38 -7.86
CA ILE A 133 -10.34 -42.54 -7.96
C ILE A 133 -9.85 -43.55 -9.00
N TYR A 134 -9.33 -43.08 -10.14
CA TYR A 134 -8.95 -43.95 -11.27
C TYR A 134 -7.44 -44.03 -11.51
N GLY A 135 -6.66 -43.14 -10.91
CA GLY A 135 -5.20 -43.18 -10.99
C GLY A 135 -4.55 -43.71 -9.70
N ASN A 136 -3.22 -43.63 -9.67
CA ASN A 136 -2.38 -44.13 -8.57
C ASN A 136 -2.04 -43.04 -7.52
N GLU A 137 -2.89 -42.01 -7.38
CA GLU A 137 -2.67 -40.99 -6.35
C GLU A 137 -3.11 -41.49 -4.96
N THR A 138 -2.37 -41.07 -3.92
CA THR A 138 -2.72 -41.30 -2.52
C THR A 138 -3.68 -40.21 -2.03
N SER A 139 -4.47 -40.53 -1.01
CA SER A 139 -5.43 -39.59 -0.43
C SER A 139 -4.74 -38.34 0.12
N GLU A 140 -3.58 -38.46 0.76
CA GLU A 140 -2.81 -37.33 1.30
C GLU A 140 -2.40 -36.35 0.19
N ASN A 141 -1.84 -36.86 -0.92
CA ASN A 141 -1.40 -36.01 -2.03
C ASN A 141 -2.59 -35.36 -2.74
N THR A 142 -3.67 -36.11 -2.96
CA THR A 142 -4.90 -35.58 -3.56
C THR A 142 -5.53 -34.50 -2.69
N LEU A 143 -5.67 -34.74 -1.39
CA LEU A 143 -6.23 -33.78 -0.46
C LEU A 143 -5.34 -32.55 -0.31
N GLN A 144 -4.01 -32.69 -0.37
CA GLN A 144 -3.10 -31.55 -0.41
C GLN A 144 -3.29 -30.71 -1.68
N LYS A 145 -3.55 -31.34 -2.85
CA LYS A 145 -3.90 -30.61 -4.07
C LYS A 145 -5.25 -29.90 -3.95
N LEU A 146 -6.24 -30.52 -3.29
CA LEU A 146 -7.54 -29.92 -3.01
C LEU A 146 -7.43 -28.72 -2.06
N GLU A 147 -6.60 -28.83 -1.02
CA GLU A 147 -6.25 -27.71 -0.15
C GLU A 147 -5.61 -26.58 -0.96
N ASN A 148 -4.65 -26.88 -1.83
CA ASN A 148 -3.95 -25.86 -2.62
C ASN A 148 -4.88 -25.08 -3.56
N ILE A 149 -5.91 -25.72 -4.14
CA ILE A 149 -6.88 -25.03 -5.01
C ILE A 149 -7.96 -24.27 -4.23
N THR A 150 -8.08 -24.48 -2.92
CA THR A 150 -9.05 -23.79 -2.05
C THR A 150 -8.40 -22.71 -1.19
N LYS A 151 -7.15 -22.89 -0.80
CA LYS A 151 -6.40 -21.98 0.07
C LYS A 151 -6.18 -20.63 -0.62
N ILE A 152 -6.61 -19.57 0.05
CA ILE A 152 -6.32 -18.19 -0.30
C ILE A 152 -4.98 -17.83 0.31
N ASN A 153 -3.99 -17.59 -0.55
CA ASN A 153 -2.65 -17.20 -0.14
C ASN A 153 -2.58 -15.69 0.03
N TYR A 154 -1.76 -15.27 0.99
CA TYR A 154 -1.44 -13.89 1.29
C TYR A 154 0.03 -13.81 1.69
N ILE A 155 0.60 -12.60 1.69
CA ILE A 155 2.01 -12.43 2.06
C ILE A 155 2.15 -12.57 3.57
N GLU A 156 2.86 -13.61 4.00
CA GLU A 156 3.16 -13.81 5.42
C GLU A 156 4.24 -12.84 5.90
N LEU A 157 4.12 -12.39 7.15
CA LEU A 157 5.09 -11.52 7.82
C LEU A 157 6.51 -12.12 7.80
N ASN A 158 6.61 -13.43 8.02
CA ASN A 158 7.88 -14.16 8.12
C ASN A 158 8.46 -14.56 6.75
N SER A 159 7.74 -14.28 5.66
CA SER A 159 8.28 -14.54 4.32
C SER A 159 9.43 -13.60 4.01
N VAL A 160 10.41 -14.03 3.21
CA VAL A 160 11.53 -13.18 2.77
C VAL A 160 11.02 -11.87 2.16
N PHE A 161 9.93 -11.95 1.37
CA PHE A 161 9.31 -10.78 0.76
C PHE A 161 8.68 -9.86 1.80
N GLY A 162 7.88 -10.40 2.73
CA GLY A 162 7.26 -9.64 3.82
C GLY A 162 8.29 -8.92 4.70
N LEU A 163 9.35 -9.64 5.10
CA LEU A 163 10.47 -9.07 5.86
C LEU A 163 11.18 -7.95 5.10
N THR A 164 11.38 -8.12 3.78
CA THR A 164 12.01 -7.09 2.94
C THR A 164 11.17 -5.81 2.91
N VAL A 165 9.85 -5.92 2.74
CA VAL A 165 8.93 -4.78 2.76
C VAL A 165 8.98 -4.07 4.11
N ILE A 166 8.92 -4.81 5.22
CA ILE A 166 9.01 -4.26 6.58
C ILE A 166 10.34 -3.53 6.80
N LEU A 167 11.44 -4.14 6.37
CA LEU A 167 12.77 -3.56 6.53
C LEU A 167 12.90 -2.24 5.76
N ILE A 168 12.46 -2.20 4.50
CA ILE A 168 12.51 -0.97 3.69
C ILE A 168 11.62 0.12 4.30
N SER A 169 10.38 -0.21 4.73
CA SER A 169 9.49 0.75 5.39
C SER A 169 10.07 1.30 6.69
N THR A 170 10.61 0.43 7.55
CA THR A 170 11.17 0.85 8.85
C THR A 170 12.39 1.73 8.68
N ILE A 171 13.32 1.37 7.79
CA ILE A 171 14.50 2.19 7.48
C ILE A 171 14.09 3.52 6.85
N GLY A 172 13.13 3.53 5.93
CA GLY A 172 12.61 4.75 5.30
C GLY A 172 12.00 5.72 6.32
N ILE A 173 11.17 5.20 7.23
CA ILE A 173 10.56 5.99 8.31
C ILE A 173 11.64 6.53 9.25
N ALA A 174 12.57 5.69 9.72
CA ALA A 174 13.65 6.11 10.61
C ALA A 174 14.52 7.20 9.97
N SER A 175 14.90 7.03 8.70
CA SER A 175 15.66 8.02 7.92
C SER A 175 14.92 9.35 7.79
N THR A 176 13.60 9.30 7.56
CA THR A 176 12.76 10.50 7.47
C THR A 176 12.66 11.24 8.81
N VAL A 177 12.51 10.50 9.92
CA VAL A 177 12.48 11.07 11.27
C VAL A 177 13.80 11.76 11.60
N VAL A 178 14.94 11.08 11.39
CA VAL A 178 16.28 11.65 11.61
C VAL A 178 16.48 12.90 10.75
N SER A 179 16.12 12.84 9.47
CA SER A 179 16.23 13.98 8.56
C SER A 179 15.42 15.19 9.03
N THR A 180 14.22 14.95 9.57
CA THR A 180 13.34 16.01 10.10
C THR A 180 13.93 16.67 11.35
N LEU A 181 14.54 15.89 12.23
CA LEU A 181 15.24 16.44 13.41
C LEU A 181 16.42 17.33 12.99
N LEU A 182 17.18 16.94 11.97
CA LEU A 182 18.30 17.72 11.43
C LEU A 182 17.85 19.04 10.79
N VAL A 183 16.66 19.09 10.18
CA VAL A 183 16.11 20.34 9.61
C VAL A 183 15.86 21.40 10.69
N GLY A 184 15.61 21.00 11.93
CA GLY A 184 15.43 21.91 13.06
C GLY A 184 16.74 22.52 13.60
N ASP A 185 17.89 21.92 13.30
CA ASP A 185 19.21 22.38 13.76
C ASP A 185 19.66 23.62 12.95
N GLU A 186 20.19 24.63 13.65
CA GLU A 186 20.63 25.90 13.08
C GLU A 186 21.70 25.72 12.00
N ARG A 187 22.53 24.68 12.09
CA ARG A 187 23.58 24.35 11.11
C ARG A 187 23.01 24.04 9.73
N TYR A 188 21.87 23.36 9.68
CA TYR A 188 21.25 22.93 8.41
C TYR A 188 20.20 23.92 7.90
N LYS A 189 19.65 24.76 8.78
CA LYS A 189 18.53 25.68 8.49
C LYS A 189 18.72 26.51 7.22
N GLN A 190 19.93 26.98 6.94
CA GLN A 190 20.24 27.79 5.75
C GLN A 190 19.96 27.06 4.42
N HIS A 191 20.13 25.74 4.38
CA HIS A 191 19.88 24.91 3.19
C HIS A 191 18.39 24.54 3.03
N PHE A 192 17.60 24.69 4.09
CA PHE A 192 16.17 24.37 4.13
C PHE A 192 15.24 25.59 4.04
N ASN A 193 15.77 26.76 3.64
CA ASN A 193 15.06 28.05 3.57
C ASN A 193 13.82 28.10 2.64
N LEU A 194 13.57 27.08 1.81
CA LEU A 194 12.43 27.03 0.90
C LEU A 194 11.09 26.93 1.65
N LEU A 195 11.01 26.07 2.66
CA LEU A 195 9.82 25.86 3.49
C LEU A 195 10.13 26.20 4.94
N GLU A 196 9.13 26.63 5.69
CA GLU A 196 9.25 26.87 7.13
C GLU A 196 9.30 25.53 7.88
N SER A 197 9.88 25.50 9.08
CA SER A 197 10.13 24.24 9.81
C SER A 197 8.86 23.39 10.03
N TYR A 198 7.72 24.02 10.31
CA TYR A 198 6.45 23.29 10.45
C TYR A 198 5.90 22.76 9.11
N GLN A 199 6.25 23.40 7.99
CA GLN A 199 5.87 22.94 6.64
C GLN A 199 6.70 21.71 6.24
N TRP A 200 7.99 21.71 6.59
CA TRP A 200 8.85 20.53 6.47
C TRP A 200 8.34 19.37 7.32
N PHE A 201 7.87 19.64 8.54
CA PHE A 201 7.25 18.61 9.37
C PHE A 201 6.03 17.96 8.69
N PHE A 202 5.13 18.75 8.09
CA PHE A 202 3.99 18.21 7.34
C PHE A 202 4.44 17.38 6.12
N TYR A 203 5.45 17.85 5.40
CA TYR A 203 6.02 17.11 4.27
C TYR A 203 6.61 15.76 4.71
N SER A 204 7.39 15.74 5.80
CA SER A 204 7.94 14.52 6.39
C SER A 204 6.87 13.56 6.88
N LEU A 205 5.78 14.08 7.46
CA LEU A 205 4.64 13.26 7.87
C LEU A 205 4.00 12.55 6.67
N GLY A 206 3.91 13.23 5.52
CA GLY A 206 3.46 12.62 4.27
C GLY A 206 4.33 11.46 3.82
N ILE A 207 5.65 11.62 3.85
CA ILE A 207 6.61 10.55 3.53
C ILE A 207 6.47 9.36 4.49
N ILE A 208 6.32 9.60 5.79
CA ILE A 208 6.13 8.54 6.81
C ILE A 208 4.84 7.76 6.55
N ILE A 209 3.74 8.47 6.25
CA ILE A 209 2.45 7.86 5.90
C ILE A 209 2.63 6.96 4.67
N LEU A 210 3.29 7.45 3.61
CA LEU A 210 3.48 6.66 2.39
C LEU A 210 4.40 5.44 2.59
N PHE A 211 5.46 5.51 3.41
CA PHE A 211 6.25 4.31 3.76
C PHE A 211 5.42 3.28 4.55
N SER A 212 4.43 3.75 5.31
CA SER A 212 3.53 2.89 6.07
C SER A 212 2.55 2.09 5.19
N TYR A 213 2.40 2.47 3.90
CA TYR A 213 1.61 1.73 2.93
C TYR A 213 2.04 0.25 2.84
N GLY A 214 3.34 -0.03 2.90
CA GLY A 214 3.87 -1.40 2.84
C GLY A 214 3.30 -2.35 3.91
N TYR A 215 3.06 -1.85 5.11
CA TYR A 215 2.52 -2.66 6.20
C TYR A 215 1.07 -3.13 5.91
N THR A 216 0.32 -2.36 5.12
CA THR A 216 -1.08 -2.70 4.82
C THR A 216 -1.22 -3.82 3.79
N GLU A 217 -0.18 -4.09 3.00
CA GLU A 217 -0.18 -5.18 2.00
C GLU A 217 0.23 -6.53 2.60
N ILE A 218 0.71 -6.56 3.86
CA ILE A 218 1.16 -7.80 4.51
C ILE A 218 0.01 -8.44 5.30
N GLY A 219 -0.10 -9.76 5.26
CA GLY A 219 -1.12 -10.55 5.94
C GLY A 219 -2.42 -10.67 5.15
N LYS A 220 -3.47 -11.20 5.80
CA LYS A 220 -4.81 -11.36 5.20
C LYS A 220 -5.35 -10.00 4.73
N VAL A 221 -5.95 -9.99 3.54
CA VAL A 221 -6.62 -8.83 2.97
C VAL A 221 -8.02 -8.72 3.59
N THR A 222 -8.31 -7.58 4.22
CA THR A 222 -9.59 -7.30 4.85
C THR A 222 -10.20 -6.04 4.25
N ASP A 223 -11.52 -5.87 4.37
CA ASP A 223 -12.20 -4.64 3.92
C ASP A 223 -11.53 -3.39 4.50
N PHE A 224 -11.21 -3.42 5.80
CA PHE A 224 -10.51 -2.33 6.48
C PHE A 224 -9.15 -2.01 5.85
N LYS A 225 -8.33 -3.03 5.53
CA LYS A 225 -7.04 -2.81 4.87
C LYS A 225 -7.19 -2.22 3.48
N CYS A 226 -8.20 -2.64 2.71
CA CYS A 226 -8.47 -2.09 1.39
C CYS A 226 -8.81 -0.58 1.46
N HIS A 227 -9.64 -0.17 2.41
CA HIS A 227 -9.93 1.25 2.63
C HIS A 227 -8.71 2.02 3.16
N LEU A 228 -7.93 1.40 4.05
CA LEU A 228 -6.73 2.02 4.64
C LEU A 228 -5.61 2.24 3.61
N GLN A 229 -5.42 1.30 2.67
CA GLN A 229 -4.44 1.41 1.57
C GLN A 229 -4.65 2.69 0.77
N GLU A 230 -5.90 2.94 0.39
CA GLU A 230 -6.27 4.13 -0.35
C GLU A 230 -6.12 5.40 0.50
N PHE A 231 -6.60 5.36 1.75
CA PHE A 231 -6.49 6.48 2.69
C PHE A 231 -5.04 6.94 2.86
N ILE A 232 -4.13 5.99 3.10
CA ILE A 232 -2.70 6.23 3.27
C ILE A 232 -2.11 6.88 2.01
N THR A 233 -2.44 6.33 0.85
CA THR A 233 -1.93 6.83 -0.43
C THR A 233 -2.40 8.28 -0.65
N GLN A 234 -3.71 8.52 -0.59
CA GLN A 234 -4.28 9.86 -0.81
C GLN A 234 -3.76 10.90 0.17
N THR A 235 -3.81 10.59 1.46
CA THR A 235 -3.43 11.51 2.54
C THR A 235 -1.93 11.79 2.50
N GLY A 236 -1.10 10.76 2.24
CA GLY A 236 0.34 10.90 2.12
C GLY A 236 0.75 11.84 0.98
N TYR A 237 0.16 11.68 -0.22
CA TYR A 237 0.40 12.60 -1.33
C TYR A 237 0.00 14.05 -1.00
N THR A 238 -1.12 14.26 -0.31
CA THR A 238 -1.57 15.61 0.10
C THR A 238 -0.59 16.28 1.06
N PHE A 239 -0.12 15.56 2.09
CA PHE A 239 0.88 16.07 3.02
C PHE A 239 2.17 16.49 2.33
N CYS A 240 2.60 15.77 1.28
CA CYS A 240 3.77 16.14 0.49
C CYS A 240 3.50 17.36 -0.42
N MET A 241 2.40 17.35 -1.17
CA MET A 241 2.19 18.32 -2.27
C MET A 241 1.67 19.68 -1.80
N ILE A 242 0.77 19.72 -0.82
CA ILE A 242 0.07 20.96 -0.45
C ILE A 242 1.01 22.02 0.16
N PRO A 243 1.95 21.70 1.06
CA PRO A 243 2.89 22.69 1.58
C PRO A 243 3.73 23.34 0.47
N ILE A 244 4.20 22.55 -0.50
CA ILE A 244 4.95 23.02 -1.66
C ILE A 244 4.09 23.94 -2.54
N PHE A 245 2.88 23.48 -2.87
CA PHE A 245 1.93 24.22 -3.69
C PHE A 245 1.63 25.61 -3.11
N LEU A 246 1.26 25.68 -1.83
CA LEU A 246 0.94 26.94 -1.17
C LEU A 246 2.17 27.85 -1.05
N LYS A 247 3.36 27.30 -0.79
CA LYS A 247 4.58 28.09 -0.71
C LYS A 247 4.95 28.72 -2.06
N LEU A 248 4.79 27.98 -3.16
CA LEU A 248 5.04 28.52 -4.50
C LEU A 248 4.11 29.69 -4.84
N ILE A 249 2.83 29.64 -4.44
CA ILE A 249 1.91 30.77 -4.59
C ILE A 249 2.39 32.01 -3.82
N ILE A 250 2.95 31.81 -2.62
CA ILE A 250 3.49 32.91 -1.80
C ILE A 250 4.73 33.56 -2.44
N ILE A 251 5.56 32.77 -3.14
CA ILE A 251 6.86 33.23 -3.67
C ILE A 251 6.74 34.08 -4.95
N ILE A 252 5.59 34.05 -5.63
CA ILE A 252 5.34 34.80 -6.89
C ILE A 252 5.86 36.24 -6.81
N PRO A 253 6.75 36.70 -7.73
CA PRO A 253 7.45 37.98 -7.62
C PRO A 253 6.50 39.18 -7.68
N LYS A 254 5.39 39.03 -8.40
CA LYS A 254 4.39 40.10 -8.52
C LYS A 254 3.51 40.08 -7.28
N ARG A 255 3.60 41.13 -6.47
CA ARG A 255 2.68 41.38 -5.36
C ARG A 255 1.24 41.30 -5.89
N ASN A 256 0.55 40.23 -5.51
CA ASN A 256 -0.84 39.98 -5.84
C ASN A 256 -1.61 39.80 -4.52
N ASN A 257 -2.81 40.36 -4.45
CA ASN A 257 -3.71 40.22 -3.31
C ASN A 257 -3.92 38.74 -2.96
N PHE A 258 -3.95 37.86 -3.97
CA PHE A 258 -4.07 36.42 -3.76
C PHE A 258 -2.88 35.81 -3.00
N SER A 259 -1.65 36.17 -3.36
CA SER A 259 -0.44 35.67 -2.68
C SER A 259 -0.39 36.15 -1.21
N GLN A 260 -0.78 37.40 -0.95
CA GLN A 260 -0.89 37.93 0.42
C GLN A 260 -1.99 37.22 1.22
N PHE A 261 -3.13 36.94 0.60
CA PHE A 261 -4.21 36.17 1.21
C PHE A 261 -3.75 34.77 1.60
N VAL A 262 -3.05 34.06 0.70
CA VAL A 262 -2.52 32.72 0.97
C VAL A 262 -1.47 32.76 2.09
N LYS A 263 -0.58 33.76 2.09
CA LYS A 263 0.41 33.93 3.16
C LYS A 263 -0.25 34.12 4.53
N LYS A 264 -1.29 34.94 4.62
CA LYS A 264 -2.01 35.22 5.87
C LYS A 264 -2.79 34.00 6.38
N ASN A 265 -3.35 33.20 5.46
CA ASN A 265 -4.26 32.09 5.79
C ASN A 265 -3.65 30.71 5.49
N PHE A 266 -2.32 30.58 5.48
CA PHE A 266 -1.63 29.36 5.04
C PHE A 266 -2.16 28.10 5.73
N THR A 267 -2.16 28.07 7.06
CA THR A 267 -2.59 26.91 7.86
C THR A 267 -4.06 26.58 7.64
N THR A 268 -4.93 27.59 7.53
CA THR A 268 -6.35 27.41 7.24
C THR A 268 -6.56 26.79 5.86
N LEU A 269 -5.77 27.21 4.86
CA LEU A 269 -5.83 26.62 3.52
C LEU A 269 -5.33 25.17 3.50
N VAL A 270 -4.24 24.86 4.20
CA VAL A 270 -3.78 23.47 4.39
C VAL A 270 -4.90 22.61 4.96
N PHE A 271 -5.54 23.06 6.04
CA PHE A 271 -6.66 22.37 6.66
C PHE A 271 -7.84 22.20 5.70
N LEU A 272 -8.17 23.22 4.91
CA LEU A 272 -9.24 23.14 3.90
C LEU A 272 -8.97 22.02 2.88
N PHE A 273 -7.73 21.87 2.38
CA PHE A 273 -7.38 20.76 1.49
C PHE A 273 -7.59 19.39 2.12
N PHE A 274 -7.24 19.23 3.41
CA PHE A 274 -7.49 17.98 4.14
C PHE A 274 -8.98 17.72 4.36
N VAL A 275 -9.80 18.75 4.61
CA VAL A 275 -11.25 18.59 4.69
C VAL A 275 -11.83 18.13 3.36
N VAL A 276 -11.37 18.72 2.24
CA VAL A 276 -11.79 18.30 0.89
C VAL A 276 -11.43 16.84 0.64
N ASP A 277 -10.20 16.42 0.94
CA ASP A 277 -9.79 15.01 0.81
C ASP A 277 -10.56 14.09 1.75
N GLY A 278 -10.85 14.53 2.98
CA GLY A 278 -11.66 13.78 3.94
C GLY A 278 -13.08 13.55 3.46
N ILE A 279 -13.68 14.52 2.77
CA ILE A 279 -15.00 14.37 2.13
C ILE A 279 -14.94 13.32 1.02
N PHE A 280 -13.92 13.39 0.14
CA PHE A 280 -13.72 12.40 -0.92
C PHE A 280 -13.51 10.99 -0.34
N PHE A 281 -12.71 10.87 0.71
CA PHE A 281 -12.50 9.61 1.42
C PHE A 281 -13.80 9.09 2.05
N GLY A 282 -14.61 9.97 2.64
CA GLY A 282 -15.93 9.62 3.18
C GLY A 282 -16.85 9.03 2.10
N PHE A 283 -16.90 9.65 0.91
CA PHE A 283 -17.65 9.08 -0.22
C PHE A 283 -17.08 7.73 -0.68
N GLN A 284 -15.77 7.59 -0.64
CA GLN A 284 -15.09 6.35 -1.04
C GLN A 284 -15.30 5.22 -0.03
N PHE A 285 -15.47 5.53 1.26
CA PHE A 285 -15.84 4.56 2.28
C PHE A 285 -17.25 3.99 2.05
N ILE A 286 -18.17 4.82 1.57
CA ILE A 286 -19.52 4.39 1.16
C ILE A 286 -19.43 3.45 -0.06
N SER A 287 -18.52 3.71 -0.99
CA SER A 287 -18.27 2.79 -2.10
C SER A 287 -17.46 1.59 -1.61
N SER A 288 -18.13 0.50 -1.23
CA SER A 288 -17.54 -0.72 -0.67
C SER A 288 -16.29 -1.19 -1.44
N TYR A 289 -15.10 -1.07 -0.83
CA TYR A 289 -13.90 -1.76 -1.27
C TYR A 289 -13.89 -3.14 -0.62
N THR A 290 -14.04 -4.19 -1.42
CA THR A 290 -14.11 -5.56 -0.91
C THR A 290 -12.94 -6.39 -1.42
N PRO A 291 -12.38 -7.29 -0.60
CA PRO A 291 -11.42 -8.28 -1.07
C PRO A 291 -12.13 -9.24 -2.01
N VAL A 292 -11.61 -9.36 -3.23
CA VAL A 292 -12.08 -10.32 -4.24
C VAL A 292 -10.98 -11.35 -4.45
N THR A 293 -11.32 -12.62 -4.34
CA THR A 293 -10.40 -13.72 -4.62
C THR A 293 -10.16 -13.83 -6.12
N VAL A 294 -8.89 -13.90 -6.51
CA VAL A 294 -8.44 -14.18 -7.88
C VAL A 294 -8.01 -15.64 -7.94
N TYR A 295 -8.70 -16.41 -8.77
CA TYR A 295 -8.39 -17.82 -9.01
C TYR A 295 -7.45 -17.95 -10.20
N VAL A 296 -6.24 -18.46 -9.97
CA VAL A 296 -5.21 -18.59 -11.01
C VAL A 296 -5.11 -20.05 -11.44
N GLU A 297 -5.12 -20.33 -12.76
CA GLU A 297 -5.18 -21.72 -13.26
C GLU A 297 -3.98 -22.56 -12.80
N ASN A 298 -2.77 -22.05 -12.96
CA ASN A 298 -1.49 -22.71 -12.61
C ASN A 298 -0.72 -21.97 -11.51
N GLY A 299 -1.42 -21.30 -10.60
CA GLY A 299 -0.81 -20.47 -9.58
C GLY A 299 -1.55 -20.51 -8.26
N LEU A 300 -1.05 -19.75 -7.30
CA LEU A 300 -1.67 -19.57 -6.00
C LEU A 300 -2.89 -18.67 -6.14
N ASN A 301 -4.02 -19.05 -5.53
CA ASN A 301 -5.16 -18.14 -5.38
C ASN A 301 -4.81 -17.08 -4.33
N PHE A 302 -5.24 -15.83 -4.54
CA PHE A 302 -4.98 -14.72 -3.62
C PHE A 302 -6.12 -13.70 -3.67
N GLN A 303 -6.16 -12.77 -2.70
CA GLN A 303 -7.17 -11.73 -2.65
C GLN A 303 -6.61 -10.38 -3.10
N VAL A 304 -7.46 -9.59 -3.77
CA VAL A 304 -7.16 -8.23 -4.20
C VAL A 304 -8.31 -7.31 -3.85
N CYS A 305 -8.00 -6.07 -3.47
CA CYS A 305 -9.01 -5.05 -3.25
C CYS A 305 -9.62 -4.62 -4.59
N LYS A 306 -10.93 -4.78 -4.77
CA LYS A 306 -11.66 -4.26 -5.93
C LYS A 306 -12.78 -3.32 -5.49
N ILE A 307 -13.03 -2.34 -6.36
CA ILE A 307 -14.17 -1.44 -6.26
C ILE A 307 -15.35 -2.08 -6.99
N ASN A 308 -16.42 -2.38 -6.26
CA ASN A 308 -17.60 -3.03 -6.85
C ASN A 308 -18.48 -2.04 -7.63
N MET A 309 -18.61 -0.79 -7.16
CA MET A 309 -19.55 0.17 -7.74
C MET A 309 -18.88 1.09 -8.76
N ASN A 310 -19.56 1.37 -9.89
CA ASN A 310 -19.10 2.33 -10.89
C ASN A 310 -18.90 3.74 -10.31
N ILE A 311 -19.74 4.13 -9.34
CA ILE A 311 -19.63 5.41 -8.62
C ILE A 311 -18.27 5.51 -7.91
N GLY A 312 -17.83 4.43 -7.23
CA GLY A 312 -16.51 4.41 -6.57
C GLY A 312 -15.36 4.58 -7.56
N LYS A 313 -15.46 3.99 -8.76
CA LYS A 313 -14.46 4.20 -9.83
C LYS A 313 -14.44 5.64 -10.31
N ILE A 314 -15.61 6.27 -10.49
CA ILE A 314 -15.71 7.69 -10.88
C ILE A 314 -15.09 8.58 -9.81
N ILE A 315 -15.38 8.33 -8.53
CA ILE A 315 -14.80 9.06 -7.40
C ILE A 315 -13.26 8.92 -7.41
N LEU A 316 -12.74 7.71 -7.58
CA LEU A 316 -11.31 7.47 -7.67
C LEU A 316 -10.66 8.29 -8.80
N TRP A 317 -11.28 8.33 -9.99
CA TRP A 317 -10.80 9.14 -11.12
C TRP A 317 -10.85 10.65 -10.83
N ILE A 318 -11.89 11.13 -10.14
CA ILE A 318 -11.99 12.54 -9.73
C ILE A 318 -10.87 12.91 -8.75
N ILE A 319 -10.57 12.03 -7.78
CA ILE A 319 -9.48 12.24 -6.81
C ILE A 319 -8.14 12.26 -7.53
N ALA A 320 -7.88 11.28 -8.41
CA ALA A 320 -6.67 11.24 -9.21
C ALA A 320 -6.51 12.50 -10.08
N ALA A 321 -7.59 12.94 -10.74
CA ALA A 321 -7.60 14.15 -11.55
C ALA A 321 -7.31 15.42 -10.71
N ASN A 322 -7.86 15.52 -9.50
CA ASN A 322 -7.56 16.61 -8.57
C ASN A 322 -6.05 16.68 -8.27
N LYS A 323 -5.43 15.57 -7.89
CA LYS A 323 -3.98 15.53 -7.61
C LYS A 323 -3.14 15.88 -8.85
N PHE A 324 -3.54 15.40 -10.02
CA PHE A 324 -2.89 15.74 -11.28
C PHE A 324 -2.98 17.24 -11.59
N ILE A 325 -4.16 17.87 -11.40
CA ILE A 325 -4.34 19.31 -11.61
C ILE A 325 -3.45 20.12 -10.67
N VAL A 326 -3.40 19.77 -9.37
CA VAL A 326 -2.50 20.43 -8.41
C VAL A 326 -1.04 20.35 -8.88
N LEU A 327 -0.60 19.17 -9.33
CA LEU A 327 0.75 18.97 -9.83
C LEU A 327 1.05 19.78 -11.10
N VAL A 328 0.12 19.87 -12.04
CA VAL A 328 0.24 20.75 -13.23
C VAL A 328 0.34 22.21 -12.84
N ILE A 329 -0.45 22.68 -11.87
CA ILE A 329 -0.38 24.06 -11.39
C ILE A 329 0.99 24.32 -10.74
N ILE A 330 1.52 23.39 -9.93
CA ILE A 330 2.86 23.49 -9.36
C ILE A 330 3.91 23.65 -10.48
N LEU A 331 3.84 22.87 -11.55
CA LEU A 331 4.76 22.97 -12.69
C LEU A 331 4.69 24.34 -13.38
N ILE A 332 3.48 24.91 -13.55
CA ILE A 332 3.30 26.25 -14.11
C ILE A 332 3.93 27.30 -13.19
N LEU A 333 3.72 27.20 -11.87
CA LEU A 333 4.29 28.12 -10.89
C LEU A 333 5.83 28.06 -10.89
N LEU A 334 6.41 26.86 -10.99
CA LEU A 334 7.86 26.67 -11.09
C LEU A 334 8.43 27.29 -12.36
N PHE A 335 7.72 27.15 -13.48
CA PHE A 335 8.13 27.77 -14.74
C PHE A 335 8.15 29.31 -14.66
N ILE A 336 7.16 29.91 -13.99
CA ILE A 336 7.10 31.37 -13.77
C ILE A 336 8.30 31.85 -12.93
N GLU A 337 8.71 31.08 -11.93
CA GLU A 337 9.82 31.43 -11.04
C GLU A 337 11.22 31.17 -11.65
N TRP A 338 11.32 30.40 -12.72
CA TRP A 338 12.58 29.87 -13.24
C TRP A 338 13.65 30.94 -13.53
N ASN A 339 13.27 32.16 -13.87
CA ASN A 339 14.20 33.22 -14.29
C ASN A 339 14.75 34.09 -13.13
N VAL A 340 14.40 33.82 -11.87
CA VAL A 340 14.82 34.66 -10.73
C VAL A 340 16.21 34.21 -10.21
N LYS A 341 17.26 34.98 -10.53
CA LYS A 341 18.68 34.67 -10.23
C LYS A 341 18.95 34.22 -8.79
N TYR A 342 18.35 34.86 -7.79
CA TYR A 342 18.62 34.57 -6.37
C TYR A 342 18.06 33.21 -5.89
N ARG A 343 17.00 32.70 -6.52
CA ARG A 343 16.31 31.46 -6.11
C ARG A 343 16.50 30.29 -7.06
N TYR A 344 17.26 30.50 -8.13
CA TYR A 344 17.39 29.58 -9.25
C TYR A 344 17.76 28.14 -8.82
N ILE A 345 18.72 27.98 -7.91
CA ILE A 345 19.18 26.65 -7.46
C ILE A 345 18.04 25.88 -6.77
N HIS A 346 17.36 26.50 -5.81
CA HIS A 346 16.26 25.86 -5.07
C HIS A 346 15.05 25.58 -5.95
N ILE A 347 14.73 26.46 -6.90
CA ILE A 347 13.64 26.23 -7.87
C ILE A 347 13.98 25.06 -8.77
N LYS A 348 15.23 24.92 -9.23
CA LYS A 348 15.68 23.78 -10.04
C LYS A 348 15.60 22.46 -9.27
N GLU A 349 16.02 22.45 -8.00
CA GLU A 349 15.86 21.28 -7.12
C GLU A 349 14.38 20.88 -6.97
N LEU A 350 13.51 21.86 -6.73
CA LEU A 350 12.08 21.64 -6.60
C LEU A 350 11.44 21.18 -7.92
N ALA A 351 11.89 21.71 -9.06
CA ALA A 351 11.43 21.25 -10.36
C ALA A 351 11.80 19.78 -10.61
N ASN A 352 13.04 19.39 -10.29
CA ASN A 352 13.46 17.99 -10.37
C ASN A 352 12.57 17.08 -9.50
N LEU A 353 12.25 17.53 -8.28
CA LEU A 353 11.34 16.81 -7.37
C LEU A 353 9.96 16.59 -8.01
N ILE A 354 9.34 17.66 -8.51
CA ILE A 354 8.00 17.59 -9.10
C ILE A 354 7.97 16.80 -10.41
N TYR A 355 9.06 16.81 -11.19
CA TYR A 355 9.19 15.94 -12.35
C TYR A 355 9.25 14.46 -11.96
N THR A 356 10.00 14.11 -10.91
CA THR A 356 10.01 12.72 -10.41
C THR A 356 8.64 12.30 -9.86
N ASP A 357 7.91 13.24 -9.27
CA ASP A 357 6.56 13.00 -8.77
C ASP A 357 5.55 12.76 -9.89
N LEU A 358 5.65 13.54 -10.98
CA LEU A 358 4.86 13.32 -12.19
C LEU A 358 5.06 11.92 -12.75
N ILE A 359 6.32 11.48 -12.84
CA ILE A 359 6.66 10.14 -13.34
C ILE A 359 6.08 9.07 -12.40
N GLY A 360 6.24 9.22 -11.08
CA GLY A 360 5.65 8.31 -10.10
C GLY A 360 4.12 8.21 -10.22
N PHE A 361 3.45 9.34 -10.41
CA PHE A 361 2.00 9.39 -10.61
C PHE A 361 1.55 8.68 -11.90
N ILE A 362 2.27 8.88 -13.01
CA ILE A 362 2.01 8.17 -14.28
C ILE A 362 2.21 6.66 -14.09
N MET A 363 3.25 6.23 -13.36
CA MET A 363 3.47 4.81 -13.05
C MET A 363 2.30 4.20 -12.27
N ILE A 364 1.72 4.92 -11.30
CA ILE A 364 0.54 4.46 -10.55
C ILE A 364 -0.66 4.26 -11.49
N ILE A 365 -0.91 5.20 -12.41
CA ILE A 365 -1.98 5.08 -13.40
C ILE A 365 -1.77 3.85 -14.28
N ILE A 366 -0.55 3.63 -14.78
CA ILE A 366 -0.25 2.45 -15.61
C ILE A 366 -0.52 1.16 -14.85
N VAL A 367 -0.03 1.06 -13.61
CA VAL A 367 -0.22 -0.13 -12.75
C VAL A 367 -1.70 -0.42 -12.50
N HIS A 368 -2.54 0.61 -12.36
CA HIS A 368 -3.98 0.44 -12.16
C HIS A 368 -4.66 -0.33 -13.31
N PHE A 369 -4.14 -0.22 -14.54
CA PHE A 369 -4.68 -0.91 -15.72
C PHE A 369 -4.06 -2.29 -15.98
N LEU A 370 -2.99 -2.66 -15.27
CA LEU A 370 -2.34 -3.96 -15.45
C LEU A 370 -3.08 -5.05 -14.65
N ASN A 371 -3.55 -6.08 -15.35
CA ASN A 371 -4.10 -7.27 -14.72
C ASN A 371 -3.04 -8.38 -14.68
N VAL A 372 -2.55 -8.71 -13.48
CA VAL A 372 -1.46 -9.69 -13.31
C VAL A 372 -1.92 -10.83 -12.41
N ASN A 373 -1.71 -12.06 -12.89
CA ASN A 373 -2.19 -13.29 -12.25
C ASN A 373 -1.15 -13.89 -11.27
N ASN A 374 -0.28 -13.07 -10.68
CA ASN A 374 0.75 -13.51 -9.72
C ASN A 374 0.77 -12.58 -8.51
N ILE A 375 0.59 -13.14 -7.31
CA ILE A 375 0.51 -12.39 -6.06
C ILE A 375 1.75 -11.52 -5.81
N HIS A 376 2.96 -12.06 -6.03
CA HIS A 376 4.21 -11.34 -5.77
C HIS A 376 4.41 -10.22 -6.78
N THR A 377 4.14 -10.48 -8.07
CA THR A 377 4.25 -9.47 -9.12
C THR A 377 3.23 -8.35 -8.92
N GLN A 378 2.00 -8.69 -8.55
CA GLN A 378 0.96 -7.69 -8.31
C GLN A 378 1.30 -6.79 -7.11
N LEU A 379 1.79 -7.38 -6.03
CA LEU A 379 2.28 -6.63 -4.87
C LEU A 379 3.43 -5.70 -5.25
N LEU A 380 4.42 -6.21 -5.99
CA LEU A 380 5.56 -5.42 -6.44
C LEU A 380 5.11 -4.26 -7.32
N LEU A 381 4.18 -4.49 -8.25
CA LEU A 381 3.63 -3.45 -9.12
C LEU A 381 2.92 -2.35 -8.32
N LYS A 382 2.23 -2.68 -7.22
CA LYS A 382 1.60 -1.67 -6.35
C LYS A 382 2.61 -0.90 -5.49
N LEU A 383 3.56 -1.61 -4.87
CA LEU A 383 4.54 -0.98 -3.96
C LEU A 383 5.56 -0.13 -4.70
N PHE A 384 5.99 -0.59 -5.87
CA PHE A 384 7.11 0.01 -6.60
C PHE A 384 6.91 1.50 -6.91
N PRO A 385 5.79 1.96 -7.51
CA PRO A 385 5.58 3.38 -7.79
C PRO A 385 5.57 4.26 -6.52
N ILE A 386 4.96 3.77 -5.43
CA ILE A 386 4.85 4.50 -4.17
C ILE A 386 6.22 4.58 -3.48
N TYR A 387 6.99 3.49 -3.48
CA TYR A 387 8.33 3.46 -2.89
C TYR A 387 9.33 4.24 -3.72
N PHE A 388 9.24 4.16 -5.05
CA PHE A 388 10.02 5.00 -5.94
C PHE A 388 9.77 6.48 -5.66
N PHE A 389 8.50 6.90 -5.61
CA PHE A 389 8.11 8.26 -5.25
C PHE A 389 8.70 8.67 -3.90
N THR A 390 8.49 7.90 -2.84
CA THR A 390 8.93 8.26 -1.48
C THR A 390 10.44 8.29 -1.31
N ILE A 391 11.16 7.30 -1.85
CA ILE A 391 12.63 7.22 -1.74
C ILE A 391 13.28 8.37 -2.52
N VAL A 392 12.82 8.64 -3.74
CA VAL A 392 13.34 9.76 -4.54
C VAL A 392 13.05 11.10 -3.85
N ASN A 393 11.84 11.28 -3.33
CA ASN A 393 11.49 12.47 -2.55
C ASN A 393 12.39 12.64 -1.33
N LEU A 394 12.57 11.60 -0.51
CA LEU A 394 13.45 11.61 0.66
C LEU A 394 14.90 11.97 0.28
N PHE A 395 15.40 11.37 -0.80
CA PHE A 395 16.77 11.58 -1.26
C PHE A 395 17.00 13.01 -1.77
N LEU A 396 16.13 13.51 -2.65
CA LEU A 396 16.23 14.84 -3.25
C LEU A 396 15.99 15.96 -2.24
N THR A 397 15.05 15.80 -1.31
CA THR A 397 14.69 16.87 -0.37
C THR A 397 15.57 16.94 0.85
N PHE A 398 15.98 15.81 1.43
CA PHE A 398 16.73 15.77 2.67
C PHE A 398 18.18 15.34 2.47
N ILE A 399 18.41 14.15 1.93
CA ILE A 399 19.73 13.51 1.95
C ILE A 399 20.76 14.35 1.19
N ILE A 400 20.46 14.79 -0.04
CA ILE A 400 21.37 15.62 -0.82
C ILE A 400 21.71 16.93 -0.10
N LYS A 401 20.72 17.56 0.55
CA LYS A 401 20.94 18.83 1.27
C LYS A 401 21.80 18.65 2.51
N ILE A 402 21.54 17.61 3.29
CA ILE A 402 22.34 17.28 4.47
C ILE A 402 23.78 16.96 4.06
N LEU A 403 23.98 16.15 3.03
CA LEU A 403 25.33 15.86 2.49
C LEU A 403 26.03 17.12 2.00
N SER A 404 25.31 18.04 1.35
CA SER A 404 25.88 19.30 0.86
C SER A 404 26.41 20.21 1.97
N VAL A 405 25.87 20.10 3.19
CA VAL A 405 26.35 20.82 4.37
C VAL A 405 27.62 20.17 4.90
N ILE A 406 27.57 18.85 5.10
CA ILE A 406 28.69 18.06 5.66
C ILE A 406 29.96 18.25 4.80
N PHE A 407 29.85 18.10 3.47
CA PHE A 407 31.02 18.21 2.60
C PHE A 407 31.56 19.63 2.45
N LYS A 408 30.74 20.67 2.64
CA LYS A 408 31.23 22.07 2.58
C LYS A 408 32.03 22.45 3.83
N GLU A 409 31.68 21.90 4.98
CA GLU A 409 32.37 22.18 6.24
C GLU A 409 33.84 21.73 6.19
N ASP A 410 34.09 20.55 5.60
CA ASP A 410 35.43 19.99 5.41
C ASP A 410 36.32 20.87 4.51
N ASP A 411 35.75 21.48 3.45
CA ASP A 411 36.48 22.37 2.55
C ASP A 411 36.94 23.67 3.26
N TYR A 412 36.12 24.22 4.15
CA TYR A 412 36.49 25.40 4.94
C TYR A 412 37.59 25.08 5.95
N ILE A 413 37.49 23.93 6.64
CA ILE A 413 38.50 23.48 7.61
C ILE A 413 39.84 23.22 6.90
N THR A 414 39.81 22.57 5.74
CA THR A 414 41.01 22.27 4.94
C THR A 414 41.69 23.55 4.43
N LYS A 415 40.91 24.55 3.97
CA LYS A 415 41.46 25.86 3.58
C LYS A 415 42.09 26.61 4.76
N TYR A 416 41.50 26.52 5.95
CA TYR A 416 42.03 27.20 7.13
C TYR A 416 43.35 26.57 7.60
N GLN A 417 43.44 25.24 7.63
CA GLN A 417 44.67 24.53 8.02
C GLN A 417 45.83 24.73 7.03
N ASN A 418 45.55 24.74 5.73
CA ASN A 418 46.57 25.01 4.71
C ASN A 418 47.11 26.45 4.77
N ASN A 419 46.27 27.43 5.12
CA ASN A 419 46.73 28.80 5.32
C ASN A 419 47.60 28.96 6.57
N ASN A 420 47.29 28.28 7.67
CA ASN A 420 48.12 28.33 8.89
C ASN A 420 49.46 27.59 8.74
N ASN A 421 49.51 26.46 8.01
CA ASN A 421 50.77 25.75 7.77
C ASN A 421 51.72 26.50 6.83
N ASN A 422 51.18 27.25 5.86
CA ASN A 422 51.99 28.13 5.01
C ASN A 422 52.48 29.39 5.75
N SER A 423 51.77 29.85 6.78
CA SER A 423 52.19 30.97 7.64
C SER A 423 53.33 30.61 8.61
N ASN A 424 53.49 29.34 9.00
CA ASN A 424 54.54 28.93 9.93
C ASN A 424 55.85 28.49 9.24
N ASN A 425 55.86 28.36 7.91
CA ASN A 425 57.07 28.06 7.14
C ASN A 425 57.73 29.31 6.52
N SER A 426 57.18 30.51 6.69
CA SER A 426 57.77 31.77 6.22
C SER A 426 58.60 32.51 7.27
N SER A 427 58.70 32.04 8.51
CA SER A 427 59.47 32.69 9.59
C SER A 427 60.90 32.18 9.79
N ASN A 428 61.41 31.32 8.89
CA ASN A 428 62.82 30.88 8.90
C ASN A 428 63.49 31.07 7.53
N LYS A 429 63.65 32.32 7.08
CA LYS A 429 64.79 32.69 6.24
C LYS A 429 65.03 34.21 6.20
N SER A 430 66.30 34.53 6.44
CA SER A 430 67.04 35.78 6.23
C SER A 430 66.77 36.97 7.17
N SER A 431 67.62 37.00 8.20
CA SER A 431 68.30 38.18 8.73
C SER A 431 68.76 39.16 7.64
N ILE A 432 68.18 40.36 7.56
CA ILE A 432 68.77 41.51 6.87
C ILE A 432 68.40 42.80 7.64
N SER A 433 69.45 43.45 8.16
CA SER A 433 69.69 44.89 8.36
C SER A 433 68.61 45.78 8.98
N SER A 434 68.90 46.23 10.19
CA SER A 434 68.11 47.16 11.02
C SER A 434 68.52 48.63 10.84
N ASP A 435 68.32 49.23 9.66
CA ASP A 435 68.61 50.68 9.47
C ASP A 435 67.70 51.47 8.47
N GLU A 436 66.58 50.93 7.98
CA GLU A 436 65.71 51.67 7.02
C GLU A 436 64.21 51.66 7.38
N ILE A 437 63.87 51.81 8.66
CA ILE A 437 62.47 51.93 9.13
C ILE A 437 62.26 53.23 9.90
N ILE A 438 62.61 54.39 9.34
CA ILE A 438 62.07 55.69 9.76
C ILE A 438 61.96 56.64 8.55
N GLU A 439 61.20 56.30 7.50
CA GLU A 439 60.76 57.36 6.56
C GLU A 439 59.55 57.05 5.64
N GLN A 440 58.68 56.08 5.96
CA GLN A 440 57.48 55.84 5.13
C GLN A 440 56.15 55.76 5.89
N ILE A 441 56.10 56.11 7.18
CA ILE A 441 54.86 56.08 7.97
C ILE A 441 54.00 57.36 7.80
N ASN A 442 54.49 58.42 7.14
CA ASN A 442 53.77 59.71 7.08
C ASN A 442 52.98 60.03 5.79
N SER A 443 52.71 59.06 4.91
CA SER A 443 51.84 59.34 3.76
C SER A 443 51.01 58.14 3.32
N LYS A 444 49.83 57.96 3.94
CA LYS A 444 48.58 57.48 3.31
C LYS A 444 47.53 57.16 4.40
N SER A 445 46.87 58.20 4.90
CA SER A 445 45.56 58.06 5.56
C SER A 445 44.53 58.84 4.75
N GLN A 446 43.99 58.21 3.72
CA GLN A 446 42.73 58.61 3.09
C GLN A 446 42.26 57.47 2.19
N TYR A 447 41.40 56.61 2.72
CA TYR A 447 40.43 55.85 1.93
C TYR A 447 39.31 55.38 2.87
N GLU A 448 38.19 56.09 2.81
CA GLU A 448 36.90 55.65 3.35
C GLU A 448 36.35 54.49 2.50
N PRO A 449 35.60 53.55 3.12
CA PRO A 449 34.55 52.84 2.42
C PRO A 449 33.19 53.37 2.87
N SER A 450 32.49 54.01 1.95
CA SER A 450 31.07 54.36 2.06
C SER A 450 30.20 53.11 2.17
N VAL A 451 29.74 52.81 3.39
CA VAL A 451 28.67 51.83 3.65
C VAL A 451 27.33 52.58 3.59
N ASN A 452 26.58 52.36 2.52
CA ASN A 452 25.18 52.79 2.42
C ASN A 452 24.31 51.95 3.36
N LEU A 453 24.15 52.42 4.59
CA LEU A 453 23.12 51.99 5.52
C LEU A 453 21.80 52.66 5.14
N VAL A 454 20.94 51.92 4.44
CA VAL A 454 19.52 52.25 4.29
C VAL A 454 18.86 51.99 5.64
N THR A 455 18.78 53.03 6.48
CA THR A 455 17.93 53.03 7.67
C THR A 455 16.48 53.23 7.22
N SER A 456 15.71 52.15 7.18
CA SER A 456 14.26 52.22 7.16
C SER A 456 13.77 52.73 8.52
N GLU A 457 13.17 53.91 8.54
CA GLU A 457 12.44 54.48 9.67
C GLU A 457 11.37 53.49 10.15
N TYR A 458 11.57 52.92 11.34
CA TYR A 458 10.50 52.29 12.09
C TYR A 458 9.80 53.38 12.89
N LYS A 459 8.60 53.73 12.42
CA LYS A 459 7.62 54.56 13.12
C LYS A 459 7.19 53.80 14.39
N ILE A 460 7.62 54.28 15.55
CA ILE A 460 7.07 53.86 16.85
C ILE A 460 5.74 54.61 17.00
N GLU A 461 4.64 53.87 16.85
CA GLU A 461 3.32 54.33 17.25
C GLU A 461 3.17 54.15 18.76
N ASN A 462 2.78 55.23 19.42
CA ASN A 462 2.50 55.31 20.84
C ASN A 462 1.41 54.31 21.24
N ILE A 463 1.71 53.43 22.20
CA ILE A 463 0.69 52.68 22.93
C ILE A 463 0.26 53.54 24.11
N GLU A 464 -0.95 54.09 24.00
CA GLU A 464 -1.68 54.72 25.08
C GLU A 464 -2.13 53.69 26.13
N ASN A 465 -1.92 54.07 27.39
CA ASN A 465 -2.81 53.87 28.54
C ASN A 465 -3.50 52.51 28.72
N TRP A 466 -2.90 51.68 29.58
CA TRP A 466 -3.66 50.73 30.41
C TRP A 466 -4.10 51.43 31.70
N SER A 467 -5.35 51.89 31.72
CA SER A 467 -6.08 52.18 32.95
C SER A 467 -6.87 50.95 33.40
N SER A 468 -6.55 50.51 34.61
CA SER A 468 -7.38 49.83 35.60
C SER A 468 -8.85 49.57 35.26
N GLU A 469 -9.28 48.32 35.40
CA GLU A 469 -10.52 47.99 36.11
C GLU A 469 -10.47 46.58 36.72
N ASN A 470 -10.59 46.55 38.04
CA ASN A 470 -10.88 45.37 38.85
C ASN A 470 -12.34 44.95 38.61
N ASN A 471 -12.63 43.63 38.62
CA ASN A 471 -13.67 43.09 39.49
C ASN A 471 -13.67 41.56 39.54
N CYS A 472 -13.78 41.05 40.77
CA CYS A 472 -13.97 39.67 41.16
C CYS A 472 -15.44 39.24 41.07
N ALA A 473 -15.70 37.95 40.85
CA ALA A 473 -16.75 37.09 41.45
C ALA A 473 -16.91 35.84 40.53
N ASN A 474 -16.54 34.63 40.97
CA ASN A 474 -17.31 33.66 41.77
C ASN A 474 -18.49 32.96 41.07
N ASP A 475 -18.62 31.68 41.42
CA ASP A 475 -19.67 30.68 41.13
C ASP A 475 -19.56 29.98 39.76
N GLY A 476 -19.73 28.67 39.59
CA GLY A 476 -20.16 27.60 40.49
C GLY A 476 -20.67 26.41 39.65
N LEU A 477 -20.22 25.20 40.00
CA LEU A 477 -21.03 23.98 40.16
C LEU A 477 -22.00 23.48 39.04
N GLN A 478 -21.76 22.21 38.67
CA GLN A 478 -22.73 21.14 38.34
C GLN A 478 -23.73 21.34 37.18
N LYS A 479 -23.52 20.58 36.10
CA LYS A 479 -24.26 19.33 35.83
C LYS A 479 -23.55 18.46 34.81
#